data_AF-A0A7X9CKY8-F1
#
_entry.id   AF-A0A7X9CKY8-F1
#
_cell.length_a   1.000
_cell.length_b   1.000
_cell.length_c   1.000
_cell.angle_alpha   90.00
_cell.angle_beta   90.00
_cell.angle_gamma   90.00
#
_symmetry.space_group_name_H-M   'P 1'
#
loop_
_entity.id
_entity.type
_entity.pdbx_description
1 polymer ?
#
loop_
_entity_poly.entity_id
_entity_poly.type
_entity_poly.pdbx_seq_one_letter_code
_entity_poly.pdbx_strand_id
1 'polypeptide(L)' 'MKKNLEKISNYIFYIGVLVAGYGLYKSFISTRGLPPGACPIEDNRPKLYLAIGLLLVSYIMSFINDRQIKKNKNKNI' A
#
# COMPACT_ATOMS: atom_id res chain seq x y z
N MET A 1 -0.94 -9.61 -21.58
CA MET A 1 -0.11 -8.82 -20.65
C MET A 1 -0.92 -8.04 -19.60
N LYS A 2 -2.04 -7.38 -19.93
CA LYS A 2 -2.89 -6.61 -18.99
C LYS A 2 -3.35 -7.37 -17.73
N LYS A 3 -3.84 -8.61 -17.87
CA LYS A 3 -4.26 -9.45 -16.73
C LYS A 3 -3.13 -9.70 -15.71
N ASN A 4 -1.89 -9.76 -16.17
CA ASN A 4 -0.74 -9.99 -15.29
C ASN A 4 -0.40 -8.72 -14.50
N LEU A 5 -0.47 -7.55 -15.14
CA LEU A 5 -0.19 -6.26 -14.51
C LEU A 5 -1.21 -5.93 -13.41
N GLU A 6 -2.49 -6.16 -13.68
CA GLU A 6 -3.57 -5.99 -12.71
C GLU A 6 -3.43 -6.95 -11.53
N LYS A 7 -3.10 -8.22 -11.82
CA LYS A 7 -2.87 -9.23 -10.77
C LYS A 7 -1.69 -8.87 -9.88
N ILE A 8 -0.58 -8.39 -10.46
CA ILE A 8 0.60 -7.90 -9.72
C ILE A 8 0.22 -6.70 -8.86
N SER A 9 -0.51 -5.73 -9.42
CA SER A 9 -0.99 -4.56 -8.67
C SER A 9 -1.83 -4.96 -7.45
N ASN A 10 -2.74 -5.93 -7.62
CA ASN A 10 -3.57 -6.42 -6.53
C ASN A 10 -2.74 -7.15 -5.46
N TYR A 11 -1.75 -7.96 -5.83
CA TYR A 11 -0.85 -8.58 -4.85
C TYR A 11 -0.07 -7.53 -4.05
N ILE A 12 0.50 -6.53 -4.72
CA ILE A 12 1.23 -5.43 -4.06
C ILE A 12 0.30 -4.67 -3.11
N PHE A 13 -0.95 -4.42 -3.54
CA PHE A 13 -1.95 -3.77 -2.70
C PHE A 13 -2.26 -4.60 -1.44
N TYR A 14 -2.55 -5.90 -1.57
CA TYR A 14 -2.84 -6.76 -0.42
C TYR A 14 -1.66 -6.85 0.54
N ILE A 15 -0.43 -6.99 0.02
CA ILE A 15 0.79 -6.96 0.84
C ILE A 15 0.91 -5.61 1.54
N GLY A 16 0.70 -4.50 0.84
CA GLY A 16 0.72 -3.15 1.41
C GLY A 16 -0.28 -2.99 2.56
N VAL A 17 -1.52 -3.46 2.38
CA VAL A 17 -2.56 -3.45 3.43
C VAL A 17 -2.15 -4.30 4.64
N LEU A 18 -1.60 -5.50 4.43
CA LEU A 18 -1.14 -6.36 5.51
C LEU A 18 0.01 -5.72 6.29
N VAL A 19 0.99 -5.13 5.60
CA VAL A 19 2.12 -4.43 6.23
C VAL A 19 1.64 -3.19 6.99
N ALA A 20 0.69 -2.43 6.43
CA ALA A 20 0.06 -1.29 7.10
C ALA A 20 -0.62 -1.74 8.39
N GLY A 21 -1.49 -2.75 8.31
CA GLY A 21 -2.22 -3.29 9.44
C GLY A 21 -1.29 -3.82 10.52
N TYR A 22 -0.23 -4.55 10.15
CA TYR A 22 0.77 -5.04 11.09
C TYR A 22 1.59 -3.91 11.73
N GLY A 23 1.99 -2.90 10.95
CA GLY A 23 2.70 -1.73 11.47
C GLY A 23 1.86 -0.94 12.48
N LEU A 24 0.59 -0.72 12.17
CA LEU A 24 -0.36 -0.06 13.06
C LEU A 24 -0.63 -0.90 14.31
N TYR A 25 -0.89 -2.20 14.16
CA TYR A 25 -1.10 -3.10 15.28
C TYR A 25 0.08 -3.14 16.24
N LYS A 26 1.30 -3.28 15.72
CA LYS A 26 2.52 -3.26 16.54
C LYS A 26 2.73 -1.90 17.20
N SER A 27 2.36 -0.81 16.54
CA SER A 27 2.47 0.53 17.14
C SER A 27 1.48 0.65 18.29
N PHE A 28 0.25 0.19 18.10
CA PHE A 28 -0.80 0.21 19.11
C PHE A 28 -0.50 -0.66 20.34
N ILE A 29 0.06 -1.86 20.15
CA ILE A 29 0.43 -2.72 21.29
C ILE A 29 1.60 -2.14 22.07
N SER A 30 2.56 -1.49 21.38
CA SER A 30 3.73 -0.88 22.03
C SER A 30 3.29 0.21 22.99
N THR A 31 2.27 1.00 22.64
CA THR A 31 1.73 2.09 23.47
C THR A 31 1.34 1.67 24.89
N ARG A 32 0.98 0.39 25.11
CA ARG A 32 0.48 -0.09 26.41
C ARG A 32 1.53 -0.10 27.53
N GLY A 33 2.82 -0.10 27.18
CA GLY A 33 3.93 -0.09 28.13
C GLY A 33 4.70 1.23 28.20
N LEU A 34 4.28 2.24 27.44
CA LEU A 34 5.03 3.49 27.32
C LEU A 34 4.53 4.55 28.32
N PRO A 35 5.43 5.39 28.87
CA PRO A 35 5.06 6.49 29.75
C PRO A 35 4.20 7.52 29.00
N PRO A 36 3.40 8.33 29.73
CA PRO A 36 2.59 9.38 29.15
C PRO A 36 3.48 10.35 28.36
N GLY A 37 3.06 10.67 27.12
CA GLY A 37 3.78 11.57 26.22
C GLY A 37 4.74 10.91 25.24
N ALA A 38 4.99 9.60 25.34
CA ALA A 38 5.83 8.90 24.38
C ALA A 38 5.07 8.48 23.11
N CYS A 39 5.67 8.67 21.94
CA CYS A 39 5.06 8.37 20.64
C CYS A 39 5.41 6.94 20.16
N PRO A 40 4.49 5.97 20.26
CA PRO A 40 4.75 4.56 19.95
C PRO A 40 4.97 4.28 18.45
N ILE A 41 4.82 5.29 17.60
CA ILE A 41 4.96 5.19 16.16
C ILE A 41 6.42 5.27 15.72
N GLU A 42 7.30 5.84 16.55
CA GLU A 42 8.69 6.18 16.20
C GLU A 42 9.50 4.94 15.81
N ASP A 43 9.38 3.85 16.58
CA ASP A 43 10.06 2.58 16.32
C ASP A 43 9.48 1.79 15.14
N ASN A 44 8.27 2.11 14.72
CA ASN A 44 7.56 1.41 13.66
C ASN A 44 7.39 2.25 12.37
N ARG A 45 7.94 3.47 12.34
CA ARG A 45 7.93 4.34 11.14
C ARG A 45 8.42 3.64 9.88
N PRO A 46 9.50 2.82 9.89
CA PRO A 46 9.97 2.14 8.68
C PRO A 46 8.90 1.23 8.06
N LYS A 47 8.13 0.52 8.89
CA LYS A 47 7.05 -0.38 8.43
C LYS A 47 5.90 0.41 7.81
N LEU A 48 5.56 1.54 8.41
CA LEU A 48 4.52 2.44 7.89
C LEU A 48 4.96 3.09 6.58
N TYR A 49 6.20 3.56 6.46
CA TYR A 49 6.72 4.09 5.20
C TYR A 49 6.75 3.03 4.09
N LEU A 50 7.14 1.80 4.42
CA LEU A 50 7.12 0.69 3.49
C LEU A 50 5.69 0.38 3.01
N ALA A 51 4.73 0.36 3.93
CA ALA A 51 3.32 0.18 3.60
C ALA A 51 2.79 1.30 2.68
N ILE A 52 3.08 2.56 3.01
CA ILE A 52 2.72 3.72 2.19
C ILE A 52 3.32 3.58 0.78
N GLY A 53 4.59 3.21 0.69
CA GLY A 53 5.28 2.99 -0.58
C GLY A 53 4.59 1.91 -1.42
N LEU A 54 4.30 0.74 -0.84
CA LEU A 54 3.60 -0.35 -1.52
C LEU A 54 2.21 0.06 -2.02
N LEU A 55 1.44 0.75 -1.17
CA LEU A 55 0.11 1.21 -1.52
C LEU A 55 0.15 2.23 -2.66
N LEU A 56 1.07 3.21 -2.61
CA LEU A 56 1.25 4.19 -3.68
C LEU A 56 1.67 3.54 -4.99
N VAL A 57 2.62 2.60 -4.95
CA VAL A 57 3.05 1.85 -6.14
C VAL A 57 1.86 1.08 -6.74
N SER A 58 1.09 0.38 -5.91
CA SER A 58 -0.10 -0.35 -6.39
C SER A 58 -1.15 0.59 -7.00
N TYR A 59 -1.35 1.77 -6.40
CA TYR A 59 -2.29 2.76 -6.90
C TYR A 59 -1.86 3.31 -8.26
N ILE A 60 -0.59 3.70 -8.40
CA ILE A 60 -0.03 4.22 -9.65
C ILE A 60 -0.12 3.15 -10.75
N MET A 61 0.22 1.90 -10.43
CA MET A 61 0.19 0.79 -11.39
C MET A 61 -1.25 0.54 -11.89
N SER A 62 -2.22 0.55 -10.98
CA SER A 62 -3.65 0.44 -11.30
C SER A 62 -4.14 1.60 -12.17
N PHE A 63 -3.76 2.84 -11.82
CA PHE A 63 -4.12 4.05 -12.57
C PHE A 63 -3.58 4.05 -14.00
N ILE A 64 -2.32 3.63 -14.18
CA ILE A 64 -1.70 3.49 -15.50
C ILE A 64 -2.42 2.40 -16.30
N ASN A 65 -2.76 1.27 -15.69
CA ASN A 65 -3.50 0.19 -16.34
C ASN A 65 -4.87 0.67 -16.84
N ASP A 66 -5.63 1.39 -16.01
CA ASP A 66 -6.94 1.96 -16.38
C ASP A 66 -6.81 2.97 -17.55
N ARG A 67 -5.83 3.87 -17.49
CA ARG A 67 -5.56 4.82 -18.59
C ARG A 67 -5.20 4.11 -19.90
N GLN A 68 -4.40 3.05 -19.85
CA GLN A 68 -4.04 2.26 -21.03
C GLN A 68 -5.24 1.48 -21.60
N ILE A 69 -6.16 1.01 -20.75
CA ILE A 69 -7.39 0.36 -21.18
C ILE A 69 -8.28 1.36 -21.91
N LYS A 70 -8.52 2.54 -21.32
CA LYS A 70 -9.33 3.60 -21.94
C LYS A 70 -8.76 4.07 -23.27
N LYS A 71 -7.44 4.28 -23.36
CA LYS A 71 -6.77 4.64 -24.63
C LYS A 71 -6.95 3.58 -25.73
N ASN A 72 -6.83 2.30 -25.39
CA ASN A 72 -7.01 1.22 -26.38
C ASN A 72 -8.46 1.10 -26.84
N LYS A 73 -9.45 1.31 -25.95
CA LYS A 73 -10.86 1.27 -26.33
C LYS A 73 -11.21 2.39 -27.32
N ASN A 74 -10.69 3.59 -27.10
CA ASN A 74 -10.92 4.75 -27.98
C ASN A 74 -10.19 4.69 -29.33
N LYS A 75 -9.23 3.78 -29.50
CA LYS A 75 -8.50 3.57 -30.77
C LYS A 75 -9.15 2.48 -31.65
N ASN A 76 -10.07 1.70 -31.08
CA ASN A 76 -10.82 0.64 -31.78
C ASN A 76 -12.29 1.03 -32.06
N ILE A 77 -12.63 2.31 -31.87
CA ILE A 77 -13.89 2.95 -32.29
C ILE A 77 -13.49 3.91 -33.41
#